data_AF-A0YRV8-F1
#
_entry.id   AF-A0YRV8-F1
#
_cell.length_a   1.000
_cell.length_b   1.000
_cell.length_c   1.000
_cell.angle_alpha   90.00
_cell.angle_beta   90.00
_cell.angle_gamma   90.00
#
_symmetry.space_group_name_H-M   'P 1'
#
loop_
_entity.id
_entity.type
_entity.pdbx_description
1 polymer ?
#
loop_
_entity_poly.entity_id
_entity_poly.type
_entity_poly.pdbx_seq_one_letter_code
_entity_poly.pdbx_strand_id
1 'polypeptide(L)' 'MMRFNDVVEAVKSLSIDEKQEVLMLLQQYLREEYRDNIYKNFQVAQQEEKQGNLKFSSQIDELKGLIEE' A
#
# COMPACT_ATOMS: atom_id res chain seq x y z
N MET A 1 -9.40 5.33 25.71
CA MET A 1 -8.80 5.11 24.38
C MET A 1 -7.29 5.13 24.55
N MET A 2 -6.59 4.08 24.11
CA MET A 2 -5.12 4.04 24.16
C MET A 2 -4.56 5.07 23.18
N ARG A 3 -3.63 5.92 23.63
CA ARG A 3 -2.94 6.91 22.80
C ARG A 3 -1.75 6.25 22.11
N PHE A 4 -1.29 6.81 20.99
CA PHE A 4 -0.09 6.31 20.30
C PHE A 4 1.13 6.22 21.22
N ASN A 5 1.30 7.22 22.11
CA ASN A 5 2.38 7.19 23.08
C ASN A 5 2.31 5.99 24.05
N ASP A 6 1.10 5.57 24.43
CA ASP A 6 0.92 4.38 25.29
C ASP A 6 1.36 3.10 24.55
N VAL A 7 1.12 3.02 23.25
CA VAL A 7 1.59 1.91 22.40
C VAL A 7 3.11 1.91 22.30
N VAL A 8 3.73 3.08 22.13
CA VAL A 8 5.20 3.20 22.05
C VAL A 8 5.84 2.74 23.36
N GLU A 9 5.33 3.18 24.51
CA GLU A 9 5.84 2.76 25.81
C GLU A 9 5.62 1.26 26.05
N ALA A 10 4.49 0.70 25.64
CA ALA A 10 4.25 -0.74 25.71
C ALA A 10 5.30 -1.51 24.89
N VAL A 11 5.54 -1.12 23.62
CA VAL A 11 6.54 -1.76 22.76
C VAL A 11 7.95 -1.64 23.33
N LYS A 12 8.31 -0.49 23.94
CA LYS A 12 9.61 -0.32 24.60
C LYS A 12 9.82 -1.30 25.75
N SER A 13 8.77 -1.59 26.51
CA SER A 13 8.82 -2.45 27.70
C SER A 13 8.97 -3.94 27.40
N LEU A 14 8.69 -4.37 26.15
CA LEU A 14 8.83 -5.76 25.71
C LEU A 14 10.28 -6.25 25.77
N SER A 15 10.44 -7.57 25.96
CA SER A 15 11.70 -8.28 25.77
C SER A 15 12.17 -8.22 24.30
N ILE A 16 13.42 -8.65 24.04
CA ILE A 16 13.97 -8.67 22.68
C ILE A 16 13.16 -9.61 21.78
N ASP A 17 12.82 -10.80 22.28
CA ASP A 17 12.10 -11.82 21.51
C ASP A 17 10.67 -11.35 21.17
N GLU A 18 9.97 -10.76 22.14
CA GLU A 18 8.64 -10.18 21.91
C GLU A 18 8.68 -9.02 20.90
N LYS A 19 9.71 -8.17 20.94
CA LYS A 19 9.90 -7.10 19.94
C LYS A 19 10.11 -7.68 18.54
N GLN A 20 10.86 -8.77 18.42
CA GLN A 20 11.08 -9.44 17.14
C GLN A 20 9.79 -10.05 16.60
N GLU A 21 9.00 -10.71 17.45
CA GLU A 21 7.71 -11.28 17.06
C GLU A 21 6.72 -10.19 16.62
N VAL A 22 6.60 -9.10 17.39
CA VAL A 22 5.77 -7.95 17.02
C VAL A 22 6.22 -7.34 15.70
N LEU A 23 7.52 -7.21 15.46
CA LEU A 23 8.05 -6.74 14.19
C LEU A 23 7.64 -7.65 13.02
N MET A 24 7.78 -8.96 13.18
CA MET A 24 7.39 -9.93 12.14
C MET A 24 5.89 -9.86 11.81
N LEU A 25 5.04 -9.77 12.85
CA LEU A 25 3.60 -9.63 12.68
C LEU A 25 3.23 -8.31 12.00
N LEU A 26 3.81 -7.19 12.45
CA LEU A 26 3.54 -5.88 11.87
C LEU A 26 3.95 -5.82 10.39
N GLN A 27 5.09 -6.41 10.04
CA GLN A 27 5.52 -6.52 8.64
C GLN A 27 4.51 -7.33 7.81
N GLN A 28 3.91 -8.39 8.36
CA GLN A 28 2.88 -9.14 7.67
C GLN A 28 1.61 -8.30 7.45
N TYR A 29 1.14 -7.58 8.46
CA TYR A 29 -0.05 -6.74 8.32
C TYR A 29 0.15 -5.62 7.31
N LEU A 30 1.29 -4.94 7.34
CA LEU A 30 1.61 -3.91 6.34
C LEU A 30 1.61 -4.49 4.92
N ARG A 31 2.16 -5.70 4.71
CA ARG A 31 2.11 -6.36 3.40
C ARG A 31 0.68 -6.57 2.91
N GLU A 32 -0.22 -7.02 3.77
CA GLU A 32 -1.63 -7.22 3.40
C GLU A 32 -2.33 -5.89 3.12
N GLU A 33 -2.09 -4.84 3.92
CA GLU A 33 -2.62 -3.50 3.64
C GLU A 33 -2.14 -2.96 2.29
N TYR A 34 -0.87 -3.17 1.94
CA TYR A 34 -0.36 -2.82 0.62
C TYR A 34 -1.02 -3.61 -0.50
N ARG A 35 -1.24 -4.93 -0.33
CA ARG A 35 -1.96 -5.76 -1.31
C ARG A 35 -3.39 -5.27 -1.53
N ASP A 36 -4.09 -4.92 -0.46
CA ASP A 36 -5.45 -4.37 -0.54
C ASP A 36 -5.46 -3.05 -1.30
N ASN A 37 -4.48 -2.17 -1.08
CA ASN A 37 -4.37 -0.92 -1.82
C ASN A 37 -4.07 -1.15 -3.30
N ILE A 38 -3.19 -2.08 -3.64
CA ILE A 38 -2.93 -2.48 -5.04
C ILE A 38 -4.23 -2.99 -5.69
N TYR A 39 -4.97 -3.85 -4.99
CA TYR A 39 -6.21 -4.39 -5.51
C TYR A 39 -7.28 -3.31 -5.74
N LYS A 40 -7.45 -2.37 -4.80
CA LYS A 40 -8.34 -1.21 -4.97
C LYS A 40 -7.94 -0.37 -6.18
N ASN A 41 -6.67 -0.03 -6.32
CA ASN A 41 -6.17 0.75 -7.46
C ASN A 41 -6.41 0.03 -8.79
N PHE A 42 -6.21 -1.29 -8.82
CA PHE A 42 -6.51 -2.11 -9.99
C PHE A 42 -8.00 -2.08 -10.34
N GLN A 43 -8.89 -2.19 -9.36
CA GLN A 43 -10.34 -2.09 -9.59
C GLN A 43 -10.73 -0.72 -10.16
N VAL A 44 -10.14 0.37 -9.64
CA VAL A 44 -10.35 1.72 -10.17
C VAL A 44 -9.87 1.82 -11.61
N ALA A 45 -8.65 1.36 -11.89
CA ALA A 45 -8.08 1.37 -13.25
C ALA A 45 -8.94 0.61 -14.27
N GLN A 46 -9.50 -0.55 -13.89
CA GLN A 46 -10.44 -1.28 -14.76
C GLN A 46 -11.72 -0.48 -15.06
N GLN A 47 -12.22 0.29 -14.09
CA GLN A 47 -13.41 1.11 -14.31
C GLN A 47 -13.09 2.29 -15.23
N GLU A 48 -11.95 2.95 -15.04
CA GLU A 48 -11.50 4.04 -15.91
C GLU A 48 -11.23 3.58 -17.34
N GLU A 49 -10.64 2.39 -17.52
CA GLU A 49 -10.45 1.78 -18.84
C GLU A 49 -11.81 1.53 -19.53
N LYS A 50 -12.76 0.92 -18.82
CA LYS A 50 -14.13 0.69 -19.34
C LYS A 50 -14.86 1.99 -19.71
N GLN A 51 -14.58 3.06 -19.00
CA GLN A 51 -15.15 4.39 -19.26
C GLN A 51 -14.40 5.14 -20.36
N GLY A 52 -13.28 4.62 -20.85
CA GLY A 52 -12.42 5.27 -21.85
C GLY A 52 -11.55 6.40 -21.30
N ASN A 53 -11.53 6.57 -19.97
CA ASN A 53 -10.74 7.60 -19.27
C ASN A 53 -9.28 7.18 -19.09
N LEU A 54 -9.00 5.87 -19.15
CA LEU A 54 -7.66 5.31 -19.08
C LEU A 54 -7.33 4.59 -20.39
N LYS A 55 -6.24 4.97 -21.05
CA LYS A 55 -5.76 4.36 -22.29
C LYS A 55 -4.41 3.71 -22.05
N PHE A 56 -4.29 2.42 -22.35
CA PHE A 56 -3.02 1.71 -22.32
C PHE A 56 -2.39 1.69 -23.72
N SER A 57 -1.09 1.91 -23.77
CA SER A 57 -0.29 1.68 -24.98
C SER A 57 0.93 0.85 -24.64
N SER A 58 1.32 -0.03 -25.55
CA SER A 58 2.61 -0.73 -25.51
C SER A 58 3.72 0.04 -26.24
N GLN A 59 3.42 1.21 -26.82
CA GLN A 59 4.37 2.06 -27.53
C GLN A 59 4.84 3.19 -26.61
N ILE A 60 6.15 3.25 -26.35
CA ILE A 60 6.72 4.23 -25.41
C ILE A 60 6.50 5.68 -25.86
N ASP A 61 6.48 5.94 -27.16
CA ASP A 61 6.30 7.29 -27.69
C ASP A 61 4.86 7.78 -27.50
N GLU A 62 3.86 6.88 -27.60
CA GLU A 62 2.47 7.18 -27.27
C GLU A 62 2.30 7.44 -25.77
N LEU A 63 2.96 6.65 -24.92
CA LEU A 63 2.93 6.84 -23.47
C LEU A 63 3.53 8.18 -23.03
N LYS A 64 4.62 8.63 -23.68
CA LYS A 64 5.22 9.94 -23.39
C LYS A 64 4.28 11.08 -23.72
N GLY A 65 3.57 11.00 -24.85
CA GLY A 65 2.59 12.02 -25.23
C GLY A 65 1.45 12.18 -24.20
N LEU A 66 1.06 11.10 -23.52
CA LEU A 66 0.03 11.13 -22.48
C LEU A 66 0.48 11.74 -21.14
N ILE A 67 1.79 11.91 -20.92
CA ILE A 67 2.35 12.54 -19.69
C ILE A 67 2.56 14.05 -19.88
N GLU A 68 2.69 14.50 -21.13
CA GLU A 68 2.97 15.89 -21.49
C GLU A 68 1.69 16.75 -21.71
N GLU A 69 0.50 16.13 -21.71
CA GLU A 69 -0.82 16.79 -21.67
C GLU A 69 -1.23 17.19 -20.24
#